data_AF-A0A521KL38-F1
#
_entry.id   AF-A0A521KL38-F1
#
_cell.length_a   1.000
_cell.length_b   1.000
_cell.length_c   1.000
_cell.angle_alpha   90.00
_cell.angle_beta   90.00
_cell.angle_gamma   90.00
#
_symmetry.space_group_name_H-M   'P 1'
#
loop_
_entity.id
_entity.type
_entity.pdbx_description
1 polymer ?
#
loop_
_entity_poly.entity_id
_entity_poly.type
_entity_poly.pdbx_seq_one_letter_code
_entity_poly.pdbx_strand_id
1 'polypeptide(L)'
;MLLAKILLVSGITLVLGVITTVSMFLVGQAVLESYGISVAGLGDADVQRLVIGLGVATPLFPVVGIALGVILRSTAGAITAVMGMLWLPQIFVELLPSGPQALLRLAPQSGADSLTVAHLAESPLYSDPAVGAAIVAVWLAVFVGAAFLVLKRRDA
;
A
#
# COMPACT_ATOMS: atom_id res chain seq x y z
N MET A 1 -17.07 4.41 16.82
CA MET A 1 -17.41 3.63 15.60
C MET A 1 -16.28 3.55 14.57
N LEU A 2 -15.52 4.62 14.30
CA LEU A 2 -14.43 4.60 13.30
C LEU A 2 -13.36 3.54 13.60
N LEU A 3 -12.87 3.48 14.83
CA LEU A 3 -11.79 2.57 15.22
C LEU A 3 -12.18 1.09 15.06
N ALA A 4 -13.42 0.74 15.38
CA ALA A 4 -13.96 -0.61 15.15
C ALA A 4 -14.03 -0.98 13.66
N LYS A 5 -14.44 -0.04 12.79
CA LYS A 5 -14.43 -0.25 11.33
C LYS A 5 -13.02 -0.45 10.79
N ILE A 6 -12.07 0.37 11.26
CA ILE A 6 -10.66 0.24 10.89
C ILE A 6 -10.13 -1.13 11.31
N LEU A 7 -10.32 -1.54 12.57
CA LEU A 7 -9.86 -2.84 13.05
C LEU A 7 -10.47 -4.02 12.27
N LEU A 8 -11.78 -3.96 12.01
CA LEU A 8 -12.49 -5.01 11.27
C LEU A 8 -11.95 -5.12 9.84
N VAL A 9 -11.86 -4.00 9.12
CA VAL A 9 -11.39 -3.99 7.73
C VAL A 9 -9.92 -4.38 7.67
N SER A 10 -9.07 -3.88 8.58
CA SER A 10 -7.67 -4.27 8.64
C SER A 10 -7.50 -5.76 8.90
N GLY A 11 -8.27 -6.34 9.82
CA GLY A 11 -8.21 -7.79 10.09
C GLY A 11 -8.61 -8.63 8.88
N ILE A 12 -9.73 -8.30 8.22
CA ILE A 12 -10.21 -9.03 7.04
C ILE A 12 -9.21 -8.90 5.88
N THR A 13 -8.76 -7.68 5.59
CA THR A 13 -7.85 -7.41 4.47
C THR A 13 -6.45 -7.95 4.72
N LEU A 14 -6.01 -8.06 5.97
CA LEU A 14 -4.76 -8.73 6.32
C LEU A 14 -4.82 -10.21 5.99
N VAL A 15 -5.88 -10.90 6.43
CA VAL A 15 -6.07 -12.34 6.16
C VAL A 15 -6.18 -12.59 4.66
N LEU A 16 -7.03 -11.82 3.97
CA LEU A 16 -7.20 -11.95 2.52
C LEU A 16 -5.93 -11.57 1.77
N GLY A 17 -5.20 -10.55 2.21
CA GLY A 17 -3.94 -10.12 1.62
C GLY A 17 -2.89 -11.22 1.68
N VAL A 18 -2.65 -11.80 2.86
CA VAL A 18 -1.71 -12.92 3.02
C VAL A 18 -2.11 -14.11 2.16
N ILE A 19 -3.38 -14.52 2.17
CA ILE A 19 -3.86 -15.62 1.31
C ILE A 19 -3.61 -15.31 -0.16
N THR A 20 -3.92 -14.09 -0.59
CA THR A 20 -3.77 -13.66 -1.99
C THR A 20 -2.32 -13.65 -2.41
N THR A 21 -1.42 -13.05 -1.63
CA THR A 21 0.00 -12.96 -1.96
C THR A 21 0.67 -14.33 -1.99
N VAL A 22 0.38 -15.20 -1.03
CA VAL A 22 0.88 -16.58 -1.03
C VAL A 22 0.37 -17.35 -2.25
N SER A 23 -0.92 -17.22 -2.57
CA SER A 23 -1.51 -17.88 -3.73
C SER A 23 -0.89 -17.38 -5.03
N MET A 24 -0.70 -16.07 -5.19
CA MET A 24 -0.04 -15.48 -6.35
C MET A 24 1.40 -15.97 -6.49
N PHE A 25 2.15 -16.09 -5.38
CA PHE A 25 3.49 -16.64 -5.42
C PHE A 25 3.50 -18.10 -5.89
N LEU A 26 2.67 -18.96 -5.29
CA LEU A 26 2.62 -20.39 -5.64
C LEU A 26 2.21 -20.61 -7.10
N VAL A 27 1.17 -19.90 -7.56
CA VAL A 27 0.73 -19.94 -8.96
C VAL A 27 1.82 -19.41 -9.89
N GLY A 28 2.48 -18.31 -9.51
CA GLY A 28 3.59 -17.75 -10.27
C GLY A 28 4.73 -18.74 -10.45
N GLN A 29 5.17 -19.41 -9.37
CA GLN A 29 6.22 -20.44 -9.45
C GLN A 29 5.80 -21.61 -10.34
N ALA A 30 4.56 -22.11 -10.20
CA ALA A 30 4.06 -23.21 -11.03
C ALA A 30 4.05 -22.87 -12.53
N VAL A 31 3.69 -21.63 -12.87
CA VAL A 31 3.74 -21.13 -14.25
C VAL A 31 5.20 -21.04 -14.73
N LEU A 32 6.10 -20.46 -13.95
CA LEU A 32 7.53 -20.34 -14.31
C LEU A 32 8.17 -21.72 -14.54
N GLU A 33 7.89 -22.68 -13.66
CA GLU A 33 8.37 -24.07 -13.78
C GLU A 33 7.90 -24.72 -15.08
N SER A 34 6.64 -24.47 -15.50
CA SER A 34 6.10 -24.99 -16.76
C SER A 34 6.82 -24.48 -18.01
N TYR A 35 7.49 -23.32 -17.92
CA TYR A 35 8.32 -22.75 -18.99
C TYR A 35 9.82 -23.07 -18.82
N GLY A 36 10.20 -23.89 -17.83
CA GLY A 36 11.60 -24.25 -17.56
C GLY A 36 12.44 -23.11 -16.98
N ILE A 37 11.80 -22.07 -16.42
CA ILE A 37 12.47 -20.96 -15.75
C ILE A 37 12.77 -21.36 -14.30
N SER A 38 13.97 -21.05 -13.82
CA SER A 38 14.36 -21.29 -12.43
C SER A 38 13.36 -20.67 -11.45
N VAL A 39 12.87 -21.48 -10.52
CA VAL A 39 11.92 -21.09 -9.48
C VAL A 39 12.62 -20.71 -8.19
N ALA A 40 12.03 -19.77 -7.46
CA ALA A 40 12.49 -19.34 -6.13
C ALA A 40 11.77 -20.15 -5.04
N GLY A 41 12.47 -20.42 -3.94
CA GLY A 41 11.91 -21.16 -2.81
C GLY A 41 11.26 -20.23 -1.78
N LEU A 42 10.25 -20.72 -1.06
CA LEU A 42 9.72 -20.01 0.13
C LEU A 42 10.75 -19.87 1.27
N GLY A 43 11.89 -20.55 1.18
CA GLY A 43 13.01 -20.40 2.11
C GLY A 43 13.90 -19.19 1.82
N ASP A 44 13.77 -18.57 0.64
CA ASP A 44 14.59 -17.43 0.27
C ASP A 44 14.16 -16.19 1.07
N ALA A 45 15.13 -15.54 1.71
CA ALA A 45 14.87 -14.40 2.60
C ALA A 45 14.13 -13.26 1.86
N ASP A 46 14.47 -13.02 0.60
CA ASP A 46 13.81 -12.01 -0.22
C ASP A 46 12.38 -12.41 -0.59
N VAL A 47 12.12 -13.68 -0.88
CA VAL A 47 10.75 -14.18 -1.15
C VAL A 47 9.89 -13.99 0.10
N GLN A 48 10.39 -14.36 1.27
CA GLN A 48 9.66 -14.21 2.52
C GLN A 48 9.36 -12.73 2.82
N ARG A 49 10.35 -11.86 2.65
CA ARG A 49 10.19 -10.41 2.83
C ARG A 49 9.14 -9.83 1.87
N LEU A 50 9.17 -10.22 0.60
CA LEU A 50 8.19 -9.79 -0.39
C LEU A 50 6.78 -10.29 -0.04
N VAL A 51 6.62 -11.60 0.20
CA VAL A 51 5.31 -12.23 0.40
C VAL A 51 4.65 -11.76 1.69
N ILE A 52 5.42 -11.74 2.79
CA ILE A 52 4.92 -11.26 4.08
C ILE A 52 4.70 -9.75 4.00
N GLY A 53 5.64 -9.01 3.41
CA GLY A 53 5.54 -7.56 3.27
C GLY A 53 4.27 -7.13 2.54
N LEU A 54 4.02 -7.68 1.34
CA LEU A 54 2.81 -7.38 0.56
C LEU A 54 1.53 -7.80 1.31
N GLY A 55 1.51 -8.98 1.92
CA GLY A 55 0.34 -9.45 2.68
C GLY A 55 0.03 -8.54 3.87
N VAL A 56 1.05 -8.15 4.64
CA VAL A 56 0.92 -7.29 5.83
C VAL A 56 0.67 -5.82 5.47
N ALA A 57 1.16 -5.36 4.33
CA ALA A 57 0.92 -4.00 3.82
C ALA A 57 -0.46 -3.84 3.16
N THR A 58 -1.14 -4.94 2.81
CA THR A 58 -2.46 -4.90 2.13
C THR A 58 -3.50 -4.03 2.84
N PRO A 59 -3.64 -4.04 4.20
CA PRO A 59 -4.59 -3.21 4.92
C PRO A 59 -4.38 -1.69 4.81
N LEU A 60 -3.20 -1.22 4.41
CA LEU A 60 -2.86 0.21 4.41
C LEU A 60 -3.85 1.02 3.55
N PHE A 61 -4.11 0.57 2.32
CA PHE A 61 -4.96 1.30 1.38
C PHE A 61 -6.47 1.20 1.69
N PRO A 62 -7.02 0.04 2.09
CA PRO A 62 -8.38 -0.04 2.61
C PRO A 62 -8.64 0.92 3.78
N VAL A 63 -7.69 1.06 4.72
CA VAL A 63 -7.83 2.00 5.85
C VAL A 63 -7.86 3.45 5.36
N VAL A 64 -7.01 3.82 4.41
CA VAL A 64 -7.06 5.15 3.78
C VAL A 64 -8.41 5.36 3.07
N GLY A 65 -8.94 4.34 2.39
CA GLY A 65 -10.25 4.40 1.76
C GLY A 65 -11.39 4.66 2.75
N ILE A 66 -11.37 4.03 3.92
CA ILE A 66 -12.35 4.32 4.99
C ILE A 66 -12.22 5.77 5.46
N ALA A 67 -10.99 6.23 5.71
CA ALA A 67 -10.74 7.59 6.17
C ALA A 67 -11.26 8.62 5.15
N LEU A 68 -10.95 8.43 3.87
CA LEU A 68 -11.45 9.27 2.78
C LEU A 68 -12.97 9.19 2.64
N GLY A 69 -13.59 8.03 2.81
CA GLY A 69 -15.05 7.88 2.80
C GLY A 69 -15.74 8.69 3.91
N VAL A 70 -15.14 8.73 5.10
CA VAL A 70 -15.63 9.56 6.22
C VAL A 70 -15.50 11.05 5.93
N ILE A 71 -14.36 11.46 5.36
CA ILE A 71 -14.06 12.85 5.01
C ILE A 71 -15.00 13.33 3.90
N LEU A 72 -15.03 12.61 2.77
CA LEU A 72 -15.74 12.97 1.54
C LEU A 72 -17.25 12.71 1.58
N ARG A 73 -17.74 11.91 2.54
CA ARG A 73 -19.15 11.51 2.66
C ARG A 73 -19.71 10.81 1.41
N SER A 74 -18.85 10.20 0.60
CA SER A 74 -19.23 9.52 -0.63
C SER A 74 -18.35 8.30 -0.86
N THR A 75 -18.96 7.13 -1.02
CA THR A 75 -18.23 5.89 -1.35
C THR A 75 -17.57 6.02 -2.72
N ALA A 76 -18.28 6.58 -3.71
CA ALA A 76 -17.73 6.83 -5.04
C ALA A 76 -16.55 7.81 -4.97
N GLY A 77 -16.70 8.91 -4.22
CA GLY A 77 -15.62 9.89 -4.03
C GLY A 77 -14.38 9.28 -3.36
N ALA A 78 -14.58 8.41 -2.36
CA ALA A 78 -13.49 7.73 -1.69
C ALA A 78 -12.73 6.77 -2.61
N ILE A 79 -13.45 5.95 -3.37
CA ILE A 79 -12.84 5.01 -4.31
C ILE A 79 -12.05 5.77 -5.37
N THR A 80 -12.65 6.79 -5.98
CA THR A 80 -11.97 7.64 -6.98
C THR A 80 -10.74 8.32 -6.40
N ALA A 81 -10.82 8.83 -5.17
CA ALA A 81 -9.68 9.47 -4.51
C ALA A 81 -8.53 8.49 -4.22
N VAL A 82 -8.83 7.29 -3.73
CA VAL A 82 -7.80 6.25 -3.50
C VAL A 82 -7.16 5.84 -4.81
N MET A 83 -7.96 5.55 -5.84
CA MET A 83 -7.44 5.18 -7.16
C MET A 83 -6.58 6.29 -7.75
N GLY A 84 -7.04 7.55 -7.66
CA GLY A 84 -6.27 8.70 -8.08
C GLY A 84 -4.95 8.82 -7.33
N MET A 85 -4.98 8.66 -6.00
CA MET A 85 -3.79 8.75 -5.16
C MET A 85 -2.75 7.66 -5.46
N LEU A 86 -3.17 6.45 -5.81
CA LEU A 86 -2.25 5.34 -6.10
C LEU A 86 -1.68 5.41 -7.52
N TRP A 87 -2.53 5.68 -8.50
CA TRP A 87 -2.17 5.52 -9.90
C TRP A 87 -1.72 6.82 -10.58
N LEU A 88 -2.27 7.99 -10.22
CA LEU A 88 -1.86 9.24 -10.86
C LEU A 88 -0.36 9.53 -10.68
N PRO A 89 0.25 9.37 -9.49
CA PRO A 89 1.69 9.57 -9.33
C PRO A 89 2.53 8.73 -10.31
N GLN A 90 2.13 7.47 -10.52
CA GLN A 90 2.83 6.53 -11.40
C GLN A 90 2.62 6.86 -12.88
N ILE A 91 1.41 7.26 -13.27
CA ILE A 91 1.10 7.62 -14.66
C ILE A 91 1.84 8.88 -15.11
N PHE A 92 2.00 9.86 -14.22
CA PHE A 92 2.57 11.16 -14.56
C PHE A 92 4.07 11.30 -14.24
N VAL A 93 4.71 10.26 -13.67
CA VAL A 93 6.12 10.35 -13.24
C VAL A 93 7.07 10.73 -14.38
N GLU A 94 6.86 10.17 -15.56
CA GLU A 94 7.68 10.42 -16.76
C GLU A 94 7.45 11.80 -17.37
N LEU A 95 6.32 12.45 -17.04
CA LEU A 95 5.94 13.76 -17.56
C LEU A 95 6.42 14.91 -16.67
N LEU A 96 6.92 14.61 -15.47
CA LEU A 96 7.32 15.61 -14.49
C LEU A 96 8.79 16.02 -14.64
N PRO A 97 9.15 17.30 -14.43
CA PRO A 97 10.55 17.71 -14.27
C PRO A 97 11.20 17.03 -13.05
N SER A 98 12.54 17.01 -12.99
CA SER A 98 13.30 16.34 -11.91
C SER A 98 12.99 16.81 -10.49
N GLY A 99 12.55 18.06 -10.31
CA GLY A 99 12.15 18.60 -9.00
C GLY A 99 10.90 17.89 -8.41
N PRO A 100 9.74 17.95 -9.08
CA PRO A 100 8.53 17.26 -8.62
C PRO A 100 8.66 15.73 -8.50
N GLN A 101 9.55 15.10 -9.27
CA GLN A 101 9.80 13.66 -9.15
C GLN A 101 10.28 13.26 -7.75
N ALA A 102 11.05 14.13 -7.08
CA ALA A 102 11.51 13.86 -5.72
C ALA A 102 10.36 13.78 -4.71
N LEU A 103 9.25 14.50 -4.93
CA LEU A 103 8.06 14.45 -4.08
C LEU A 103 7.33 13.11 -4.21
N LEU A 104 7.45 12.42 -5.35
CA LEU A 104 6.82 11.12 -5.56
C LEU A 104 7.44 10.03 -4.68
N ARG A 105 8.67 10.22 -4.17
CA ARG A 105 9.27 9.35 -3.14
C ARG A 105 8.45 9.34 -1.85
N LEU A 106 7.80 10.46 -1.54
CA LEU A 106 6.96 10.63 -0.35
C LEU A 106 5.52 10.17 -0.59
N ALA A 107 5.19 9.67 -1.78
CA ALA A 107 3.86 9.16 -2.07
C ALA A 107 3.57 7.90 -1.23
N PRO A 108 2.30 7.67 -0.82
CA PRO A 108 1.92 6.50 -0.05
C PRO A 108 2.31 5.18 -0.73
N GLN A 109 2.14 5.10 -2.05
CA GLN A 109 2.50 3.94 -2.85
C GLN A 109 4.01 3.68 -2.83
N SER A 110 4.83 4.71 -3.09
CA SER A 110 6.29 4.59 -3.06
C SER A 110 6.82 4.18 -1.68
N GLY A 111 6.19 4.67 -0.61
CA GLY A 111 6.51 4.25 0.77
C GLY A 111 6.17 2.79 1.03
N ALA A 112 5.03 2.30 0.53
CA ALA A 112 4.66 0.88 0.61
C ALA A 112 5.61 0.01 -0.21
N ASP A 113 5.91 0.39 -1.45
CA ASP A 113 6.83 -0.34 -2.33
C ASP A 113 8.27 -0.37 -1.76
N SER A 114 8.68 0.68 -1.05
CA SER A 114 9.96 0.72 -0.32
C SER A 114 10.06 -0.35 0.77
N LEU A 115 8.93 -0.79 1.32
CA LEU A 115 8.88 -1.86 2.33
C LEU A 115 8.83 -3.25 1.72
N THR A 116 8.27 -3.38 0.53
CA THR A 116 7.87 -4.68 -0.02
C THR A 116 8.66 -5.11 -1.24
N VAL A 117 9.01 -4.19 -2.14
CA VAL A 117 9.61 -4.53 -3.46
C VAL A 117 11.01 -3.96 -3.64
N ALA A 118 11.38 -2.92 -2.88
CA ALA A 118 12.66 -2.22 -3.07
C ALA A 118 13.92 -3.08 -2.87
N HIS A 119 13.80 -4.24 -2.20
CA HIS A 119 14.92 -5.19 -2.07
C HIS A 119 15.11 -6.09 -3.31
N LEU A 120 14.18 -6.05 -4.28
CA LEU A 120 14.21 -6.84 -5.52
C LEU A 120 14.54 -6.00 -6.76
N ALA A 121 14.16 -4.72 -6.74
CA ALA A 121 14.35 -3.82 -7.86
C ALA A 121 14.75 -2.44 -7.37
N GLU A 122 15.89 -1.95 -7.83
CA GLU A 122 16.33 -0.60 -7.53
C GLU A 122 15.52 0.42 -8.35
N SER A 123 14.94 1.41 -7.68
CA SER A 123 14.27 2.54 -8.31
C SER A 123 14.65 3.81 -7.59
N PRO A 124 14.86 4.93 -8.32
CA PRO A 124 15.07 6.23 -7.68
C PRO A 124 13.84 6.71 -6.89
N LEU A 125 12.69 6.03 -6.97
CA LEU A 125 11.52 6.34 -6.16
C LEU A 125 11.52 5.64 -4.79
N TYR A 126 12.30 4.57 -4.65
CA TYR A 126 12.36 3.79 -3.42
C TYR A 126 13.32 4.42 -2.42
N SER A 127 12.92 4.36 -1.16
CA SER A 127 13.69 4.83 -0.02
C SER A 127 14.15 3.64 0.81
N ASP A 128 15.00 3.90 1.80
CA ASP A 128 15.31 2.91 2.83
C ASP A 128 14.00 2.37 3.45
N PRO A 129 13.89 1.06 3.74
CA PRO A 129 12.67 0.47 4.29
C PRO A 129 12.15 1.18 5.55
N ALA A 130 13.04 1.66 6.43
CA ALA A 130 12.62 2.41 7.61
C ALA A 130 11.99 3.76 7.25
N VAL A 131 12.50 4.41 6.21
CA VAL A 131 11.94 5.66 5.68
C VAL A 131 10.59 5.39 5.01
N GLY A 132 10.48 4.31 4.23
CA GLY A 132 9.20 3.85 3.66
C GLY A 132 8.14 3.61 4.74
N ALA A 133 8.50 2.93 5.83
CA ALA A 133 7.63 2.72 7.00
C ALA A 133 7.14 4.04 7.58
N ALA A 134 8.05 5.00 7.77
CA ALA A 134 7.72 6.30 8.33
C ALA A 134 6.77 7.08 7.41
N ILE A 135 7.00 7.07 6.09
CA ILE A 135 6.13 7.73 5.10
C ILE A 135 4.71 7.17 5.18
N VAL A 136 4.56 5.85 5.15
CA VAL A 136 3.26 5.17 5.25
C VAL A 136 2.57 5.49 6.57
N ALA A 137 3.30 5.44 7.69
CA ALA A 137 2.76 5.71 9.01
C ALA A 137 2.27 7.16 9.14
N VAL A 138 3.02 8.13 8.60
CA VAL A 138 2.63 9.54 8.58
C VAL A 138 1.36 9.73 7.76
N TRP A 139 1.27 9.14 6.57
CA TRP A 139 0.06 9.23 5.74
C TRP A 139 -1.17 8.62 6.42
N LEU A 140 -1.03 7.45 7.03
CA LEU A 140 -2.11 6.83 7.81
C LEU A 140 -2.55 7.73 8.96
N ALA A 141 -1.59 8.28 9.73
CA ALA A 141 -1.88 9.17 10.83
C ALA A 141 -2.63 10.43 10.36
N VAL A 142 -2.23 11.01 9.22
CA VAL A 142 -2.87 12.18 8.63
C VAL A 142 -4.31 11.86 8.20
N PHE A 143 -4.54 10.80 7.42
CA PHE A 143 -5.88 10.47 6.94
C PHE A 143 -6.82 10.05 8.07
N VAL A 144 -6.37 9.15 8.95
CA VAL A 144 -7.17 8.69 10.09
C VAL A 144 -7.42 9.82 11.08
N GLY A 145 -6.41 10.65 11.35
CA GLY A 145 -6.52 11.83 12.20
C GLY A 145 -7.51 12.85 11.63
N ALA A 146 -7.41 13.16 10.33
CA ALA A 146 -8.37 14.04 9.65
C ALA A 146 -9.80 13.49 9.72
N ALA A 147 -10.00 12.20 9.45
CA ALA A 147 -11.30 11.55 9.57
C ALA A 147 -11.87 11.64 11.00
N PHE A 148 -11.02 11.44 12.02
CA PHE A 148 -11.40 11.57 13.42
C PHE A 148 -11.79 13.01 13.80
N LEU A 149 -11.01 14.01 13.37
CA LEU A 149 -11.31 15.42 13.60
C LEU A 149 -12.62 15.85 12.93
N VAL A 150 -12.86 15.38 11.70
CA VAL A 150 -14.10 15.62 10.96
C VAL A 150 -15.30 15.02 11.69
N LEU A 151 -15.17 13.81 12.25
CA LEU A 151 -16.23 13.21 13.08
C LEU A 151 -16.47 14.01 14.36
N LYS A 152 -15.40 14.33 15.11
CA LYS A 152 -15.52 15.07 16.38
C LYS A 152 -16.19 16.44 16.21
N ARG A 153 -15.88 17.16 15.14
CA ARG A 153 -16.50 18.47 14.83
C ARG A 153 -17.96 18.35 14.38
N ARG A 154 -18.41 17.16 13.96
CA ARG A 154 -19.79 16.91 13.53
C ARG A 154 -20.67 16.44 14.68
N ASP A 155 -20.08 15.78 15.67
CA ASP A 155 -20.79 15.26 16.85
C ASP A 155 -20.97 16.32 17.95
N ALA A 156 -20.27 17.46 17.87
CA ALA A 156 -20.42 18.63 18.73
C ALA A 156 -21.34 19.67 18.11
#